data_AF-A0A2V9XU01-F1
#
_entry.id   AF-A0A2V9XU01-F1
#
_cell.length_a   1.000
_cell.length_b   1.000
_cell.length_c   1.000
_cell.angle_alpha   90.00
_cell.angle_beta   90.00
_cell.angle_gamma   90.00
#
_symmetry.space_group_name_H-M   'P 1'
#
loop_
_entity.id
_entity.type
_entity.pdbx_description
1 polymer ?
#
loop_
_entity_poly.entity_id
_entity_poly.type
_entity_poly.pdbx_seq_one_letter_code
_entity_poly.pdbx_strand_id
1 'polypeptide(L)'
;MRIRPGIEIASLTDIGCHRENNEDYYSYWEPENEEEFRRKGRVAIVADGMGGYEGGQEASRIAVETVLEIYSSALEEEPQAALLLG
;
A
#
# COMPACT_ATOMS: atom_id res chain seq x y z
N MET A 1 9.99 -9.44 -7.66
CA MET A 1 9.24 -8.24 -8.08
C MET A 1 10.01 -7.59 -9.22
N ARG A 2 9.43 -7.45 -10.41
CA ARG A 2 10.08 -6.79 -11.54
C ARG A 2 9.54 -5.37 -11.60
N ILE A 3 10.34 -4.40 -11.18
CA ILE A 3 9.98 -2.97 -11.22
C ILE A 3 10.19 -2.45 -12.64
N ARG A 4 9.16 -1.81 -13.20
CA ARG A 4 9.26 -1.10 -14.47
C ARG A 4 10.26 0.05 -14.35
N PRO A 5 11.06 0.32 -15.41
CA PRO A 5 12.06 1.40 -15.40
C PRO A 5 11.49 2.77 -15.01
N GLY A 6 12.39 3.65 -14.57
CA GLY A 6 12.09 5.06 -14.24
C GLY A 6 12.01 5.36 -12.75
N ILE A 7 12.00 4.35 -11.88
CA ILE A 7 12.14 4.50 -10.43
C ILE A 7 12.97 3.35 -9.84
N GLU A 8 13.56 3.59 -8.68
CA GLU A 8 14.10 2.57 -7.79
C GLU A 8 13.24 2.55 -6.53
N ILE A 9 12.97 1.36 -6.00
CA ILE A 9 12.14 1.17 -4.80
C ILE A 9 12.94 0.39 -3.78
N ALA A 10 12.91 0.90 -2.56
CA ALA A 10 13.35 0.20 -1.37
C ALA A 10 12.27 0.36 -0.29
N SER A 11 12.15 -0.64 0.56
CA SER A 11 11.25 -0.59 1.70
C SER A 11 11.89 -1.31 2.88
N LEU A 12 11.72 -0.70 4.05
CA LEU A 12 12.25 -1.16 5.32
C LEU A 12 11.31 -0.64 6.40
N THR A 13 11.02 -1.48 7.38
CA THR A 13 10.32 -1.08 8.60
C THR A 13 11.06 -1.64 9.81
N ASP A 14 11.02 -0.93 10.92
CA ASP A 14 11.69 -1.27 12.16
C ASP A 14 10.76 -1.00 13.34
N ILE A 15 10.74 -1.90 14.32
CA ILE A 15 9.91 -1.78 15.53
C ILE A 15 10.34 -0.62 16.45
N GLY A 16 11.58 -0.17 16.31
CA GLY A 16 12.20 0.80 17.19
C GLY A 16 12.57 0.22 18.56
N CYS A 17 12.91 1.11 19.49
CA CYS A 17 13.48 0.72 20.79
C CYS A 17 12.45 0.51 21.92
N HIS A 18 11.18 0.87 21.70
CA HIS A 18 10.19 1.05 22.78
C HIS A 18 8.88 0.28 22.58
N ARG A 19 8.62 -0.26 21.39
CA ARG A 19 7.38 -0.99 21.10
C ARG A 19 7.61 -2.49 21.19
N GLU A 20 6.56 -3.23 21.52
CA GLU A 20 6.56 -4.70 21.52
C GLU A 20 6.16 -5.30 20.17
N ASN A 21 5.37 -4.54 19.39
CA ASN A 21 4.98 -4.91 18.02
C ASN A 21 5.27 -3.74 17.07
N ASN A 22 5.65 -4.06 15.84
CA ASN A 22 5.70 -3.08 14.78
C ASN A 22 4.29 -2.90 14.21
N GLU A 23 3.77 -1.68 14.34
CA GLU A 23 2.43 -1.32 13.90
C GLU A 23 2.44 -0.61 12.53
N ASP A 24 3.62 -0.46 11.92
CA ASP A 24 3.78 0.04 10.56
C ASP A 24 3.60 -1.11 9.55
N TYR A 25 2.83 -0.86 8.50
CA TYR A 25 2.71 -1.76 7.36
C TYR A 25 2.83 -1.02 6.04
N TYR A 26 3.37 -1.67 5.02
CA TYR A 26 3.54 -1.05 3.71
C TYR A 26 3.34 -2.06 2.58
N SER A 27 3.01 -1.55 1.40
CA SER A 27 2.98 -2.35 0.18
C SER A 27 3.34 -1.50 -1.04
N TYR A 28 3.84 -2.19 -2.07
CA TYR A 28 4.06 -1.62 -3.39
C TYR A 28 3.41 -2.49 -4.45
N TRP A 29 2.76 -1.86 -5.43
CA TRP A 29 2.12 -2.56 -6.53
C TRP A 29 2.17 -1.75 -7.83
N GLU A 30 2.28 -2.47 -8.95
CA GLU A 30 2.10 -1.93 -10.30
C GLU A 30 1.48 -3.01 -11.22
N PRO A 31 0.58 -2.64 -12.15
CA PRO A 31 -0.01 -3.60 -13.09
C PRO A 31 1.02 -4.26 -14.02
N GLU A 32 0.84 -5.55 -14.29
CA GLU A 32 1.63 -6.27 -15.30
C GLU A 32 1.24 -5.88 -16.73
N ASN A 33 -0.05 -5.60 -16.96
CA ASN A 33 -0.55 -5.14 -18.25
C ASN A 33 -0.13 -3.67 -18.51
N GLU A 34 0.42 -3.37 -19.69
CA GLU A 34 0.87 -2.01 -20.04
C GLU A 34 -0.26 -0.98 -20.11
N GLU A 35 -1.43 -1.36 -20.59
CA GLU A 35 -2.59 -0.47 -20.67
C GLU A 35 -3.14 -0.14 -19.28
N GLU A 36 -3.23 -1.14 -18.41
CA GLU A 36 -3.55 -0.89 -17.00
C GLU A 36 -2.48 -0.05 -16.31
N PHE A 37 -1.20 -0.32 -16.57
CA PHE A 37 -0.12 0.48 -16.01
C PHE A 37 -0.16 1.93 -16.49
N ARG A 38 -0.55 2.20 -17.75
CA ARG A 38 -0.75 3.57 -18.24
C ARG A 38 -1.91 4.29 -17.54
N ARG A 39 -2.96 3.55 -17.14
CA ARG A 39 -4.14 4.10 -16.47
C ARG A 39 -3.92 4.28 -14.97
N LYS A 40 -3.46 3.23 -14.29
CA LYS A 40 -3.34 3.15 -12.82
C LYS A 40 -1.94 3.54 -12.32
N GLY A 41 -0.91 3.39 -13.15
CA GLY A 41 0.46 3.69 -12.73
C GLY A 41 0.95 2.77 -11.62
N ARG A 42 1.44 3.38 -10.54
CA ARG A 42 2.12 2.71 -9.42
C ARG A 42 1.49 3.12 -8.11
N VAL A 43 1.43 2.20 -7.17
CA VAL A 43 0.90 2.44 -5.84
C VAL A 43 1.93 2.03 -4.81
N ALA A 44 2.32 3.00 -3.97
CA ALA A 44 3.09 2.78 -2.76
C ALA A 44 2.23 3.24 -1.58
N ILE A 45 2.00 2.36 -0.62
CA ILE A 45 1.14 2.62 0.55
C ILE A 45 1.95 2.34 1.80
N VAL A 46 1.78 3.23 2.79
CA VAL A 46 2.25 3.07 4.16
C VAL A 46 1.07 3.35 5.09
N ALA A 47 0.92 2.57 6.15
CA ALA A 47 -0.01 2.82 7.23
C ALA A 47 0.69 2.64 8.58
N ASP A 48 0.45 3.57 9.50
CA ASP A 48 0.87 3.53 10.91
C ASP A 48 -0.37 3.18 11.74
N GLY A 49 -0.34 2.01 12.37
CA GLY A 49 -1.39 1.55 13.26
C GLY A 49 -1.36 2.32 14.57
N MET A 50 -2.47 2.97 14.93
CA MET A 50 -2.56 3.69 16.20
C MET A 50 -2.31 2.77 17.40
N GLY A 51 -1.19 2.97 18.08
CA GLY A 51 -0.84 2.25 19.31
C GLY A 51 -1.73 2.61 20.49
N GLY A 52 -1.78 1.73 21.50
CA GLY A 52 -2.52 1.95 22.76
C GLY A 52 -3.72 1.03 22.99
N TYR A 53 -4.09 0.23 21.98
CA TYR A 53 -5.03 -0.89 22.07
C TYR A 53 -4.42 -2.13 21.42
N GLU A 54 -4.90 -3.34 21.76
CA GLU A 54 -4.56 -4.54 21.01
C GLU A 54 -5.09 -4.39 19.56
N GLY A 55 -4.19 -4.34 18.58
CA GLY A 55 -4.57 -4.44 17.16
C GLY A 55 -3.97 -3.42 16.19
N GLY A 56 -3.07 -2.51 16.59
CA GLY A 56 -2.46 -1.55 15.67
C GLY A 56 -1.79 -2.20 14.46
N GLN A 57 -1.05 -3.30 14.68
CA GLN A 57 -0.46 -4.12 13.61
C GLN A 57 -1.51 -4.66 12.62
N GLU A 58 -2.64 -5.13 13.13
CA GLU A 58 -3.70 -5.69 12.29
C GLU A 58 -4.44 -4.57 11.55
N ALA A 59 -4.66 -3.43 12.21
CA ALA A 59 -5.31 -2.27 11.62
C ALA A 59 -4.50 -1.70 10.44
N SER A 60 -3.17 -1.53 10.59
CA SER A 60 -2.32 -1.06 9.50
C SER A 60 -2.24 -2.05 8.35
N ARG A 61 -2.17 -3.35 8.64
CA ARG A 61 -2.22 -4.43 7.64
C ARG A 61 -3.52 -4.39 6.83
N ILE A 62 -4.67 -4.35 7.51
CA ILE A 62 -5.99 -4.25 6.88
C ILE A 62 -6.08 -3.00 6.02
N ALA A 63 -5.65 -1.84 6.52
CA ALA A 63 -5.70 -0.59 5.77
C ALA A 63 -4.95 -0.68 4.44
N VAL A 64 -3.71 -1.19 4.46
CA VAL A 64 -2.89 -1.34 3.24
C VAL A 64 -3.48 -2.36 2.28
N GLU A 65 -3.88 -3.53 2.77
CA GLU A 65 -4.43 -4.60 1.94
C GLU A 65 -5.76 -4.21 1.29
N THR A 66 -6.68 -3.62 2.06
CA THR A 66 -7.99 -3.18 1.56
C THR A 66 -7.85 -2.08 0.51
N VAL A 67 -7.02 -1.06 0.76
CA VAL A 67 -6.79 0.01 -0.24
C VAL A 67 -6.20 -0.58 -1.51
N LEU A 68 -5.25 -1.51 -1.40
CA LEU A 68 -4.64 -2.13 -2.57
C LEU A 68 -5.62 -3.03 -3.34
N GLU A 69 -6.46 -3.79 -2.64
CA GLU A 69 -7.48 -4.66 -3.25
C GLU A 69 -8.51 -3.83 -4.02
N ILE A 70 -9.06 -2.79 -3.40
CA ILE A 70 -10.04 -1.88 -4.01
C ILE A 70 -9.40 -1.20 -5.23
N TYR A 71 -8.20 -0.65 -5.06
CA TYR A 71 -7.53 0.08 -6.14
C TYR A 71 -7.17 -0.82 -7.33
N SER A 72 -6.61 -2.00 -7.07
CA SER A 72 -6.22 -2.94 -8.13
C SER A 72 -7.44 -3.47 -8.89
N SER A 73 -8.60 -3.57 -8.24
CA SER A 73 -9.86 -4.03 -8.84
C SER A 73 -10.74 -2.92 -9.43
N ALA A 74 -10.46 -1.65 -9.12
CA ALA A 74 -11.21 -0.49 -9.61
C ALA A 74 -11.29 -0.43 -11.15
N LEU A 75 -12.45 -0.08 -11.70
CA LEU A 75 -12.65 0.10 -13.15
C LEU A 75 -12.46 1.55 -13.59
N GLU A 76 -12.37 2.46 -12.62
CA GLU A 76 -12.18 3.88 -12.75
C GLU A 76 -10.86 4.16 -13.49
N GLU A 77 -10.93 5.04 -14.49
CA GLU A 77 -9.77 5.37 -15.31
C GLU A 77 -8.82 6.36 -14.63
N GLU A 78 -9.32 7.10 -13.63
CA GLU A 78 -8.55 8.10 -12.90
C GLU A 78 -8.06 7.54 -11.56
N PRO A 79 -6.73 7.47 -11.33
CA PRO A 79 -6.14 6.94 -10.09
C PRO A 79 -6.72 7.55 -8.80
N GLN A 80 -6.97 8.86 -8.81
CA GLN A 80 -7.51 9.57 -7.66
C GLN A 80 -8.93 9.10 -7.33
N ALA A 81 -9.78 8.92 -8.36
CA ALA A 81 -11.13 8.41 -8.18
C ALA A 81 -11.13 6.97 -7.66
N ALA A 82 -10.26 6.12 -8.20
CA ALA A 82 -10.10 4.73 -7.74
C ALA A 82 -9.67 4.62 -6.26
N LEU A 83 -8.81 5.54 -5.78
CA LEU A 83 -8.39 5.56 -4.37
C LEU A 83 -9.49 6.01 -3.41
N LEU A 84 -10.49 6.78 -3.87
CA LEU A 84 -11.58 7.29 -3.04
C LEU A 84 -12.74 6.30 -2.88
N LEU A 85 -12.65 5.11 -3.48
CA LEU A 85 -13.63 4.04 -3.31
C LEU A 85 -13.50 3.29 -1.97
N GLY A 86 -12.33 3.40 -1.31
CA GLY A 86 -12.00 2.76 -0.04
C GLY A 86 -12.16 3.67 1.16
#